data_AF-A0A1H7V9A2-F1
#
_entry.id   AF-A0A1H7V9A2-F1
#
_cell.length_a   1.000
_cell.length_b   1.000
_cell.length_c   1.000
_cell.angle_alpha   90.00
_cell.angle_beta   90.00
_cell.angle_gamma   90.00
#
_symmetry.space_group_name_H-M   'P 1'
#
loop_
_entity.id
_entity.type
_entity.pdbx_description
1 polymer ?
#
loop_
_entity_poly.entity_id
_entity_poly.type
_entity_poly.pdbx_seq_one_letter_code
_entity_poly.pdbx_strand_id
1 'polypeptide(L)'
;MGSNREIHITSKTISRTQDRLQEELRDGLISFVKGLVPTTAVGGLGFGVLGGMILGGAYEGIQQRAEQLLGEAEGAVDSWVHSLGVCQRNWRAAEDAGIVRYKA
;
A
#
# COMPACT_ATOMS: atom_id res chain seq x y z
N MET A 1 22.14 20.00 19.28
CA MET A 1 20.96 20.76 18.81
C MET A 1 20.69 20.34 17.38
N GLY A 2 19.74 19.43 17.16
CA GLY A 2 19.39 18.98 15.81
C GLY A 2 18.65 20.11 15.08
N SER A 3 19.16 20.53 13.93
CA SER A 3 18.47 21.49 13.07
C SER A 3 17.14 20.88 12.63
N ASN A 4 16.03 21.38 13.16
CA ASN A 4 14.71 21.04 12.67
C ASN A 4 14.59 21.66 11.27
N ARG A 5 14.93 20.90 10.22
CA ARG A 5 14.77 21.37 8.84
C ARG A 5 13.29 21.61 8.63
N GLU A 6 12.89 22.84 8.35
CA GLU A 6 11.51 23.14 7.94
C GLU A 6 11.19 22.29 6.70
N ILE A 7 10.30 21.31 6.87
CA ILE A 7 9.82 20.48 5.76
C ILE A 7 8.74 21.28 5.07
N HIS A 8 9.05 21.86 3.92
CA HIS A 8 8.05 22.52 3.08
C HIS A 8 7.19 21.46 2.37
N ILE A 9 5.97 21.27 2.85
CA ILE A 9 4.95 20.44 2.21
C ILE A 9 4.24 21.29 1.15
N THR A 10 4.18 20.79 -0.09
CA THR A 10 3.42 21.39 -1.19
C THR A 10 2.44 20.38 -1.75
N SER A 11 1.43 20.85 -2.47
CA SER A 11 0.49 19.96 -3.20
C SER A 11 1.22 19.01 -4.14
N LYS A 12 2.34 19.46 -4.74
CA LYS A 12 3.21 18.65 -5.59
C LYS A 12 3.96 17.57 -4.81
N THR A 13 4.45 17.89 -3.60
CA THR A 13 5.14 16.90 -2.76
C THR A 13 4.16 15.81 -2.30
N ILE A 14 2.92 16.18 -1.97
CA ILE A 14 1.87 15.22 -1.58
C ILE A 14 1.52 14.30 -2.77
N SER A 15 1.32 14.87 -3.97
CA SER A 15 1.07 14.09 -5.19
C SER A 15 2.17 13.07 -5.46
N ARG A 16 3.44 13.48 -5.39
CA ARG A 16 4.56 12.54 -5.58
C ARG A 16 4.59 11.41 -4.56
N THR A 17 4.25 11.70 -3.30
CA THR A 17 4.16 10.66 -2.26
C THR A 17 3.01 9.71 -2.56
N GLN A 18 1.88 10.23 -3.04
CA GLN A 18 0.75 9.42 -3.48
C GLN A 18 1.14 8.48 -4.63
N ASP A 19 1.80 9.01 -5.66
CA ASP A 19 2.27 8.24 -6.82
C ASP A 19 3.22 7.12 -6.37
N ARG A 20 4.18 7.41 -5.48
CA ARG A 20 5.11 6.40 -4.96
C ARG A 20 4.42 5.32 -4.13
N LEU A 21 3.43 5.67 -3.31
CA LEU A 21 2.65 4.69 -2.56
C LEU A 21 1.89 3.75 -3.51
N GLN A 22 1.37 4.28 -4.60
CA GLN A 22 0.65 3.49 -5.58
C GLN A 22 1.60 2.60 -6.40
N GLU A 23 2.66 3.17 -6.97
CA GLU A 23 3.56 2.45 -7.86
C GLU A 23 4.47 1.46 -7.10
N GLU A 24 5.14 1.92 -6.03
CA GLU A 24 6.15 1.11 -5.35
C GLU A 24 5.50 0.11 -4.37
N LEU A 25 4.54 0.58 -3.57
CA LEU A 25 4.02 -0.20 -2.45
C LEU A 25 2.80 -1.03 -2.85
N ARG A 26 1.78 -0.41 -3.46
CA ARG A 26 0.56 -1.12 -3.86
C ARG A 26 0.84 -2.07 -5.02
N ASP A 27 1.27 -1.53 -6.15
CA ASP A 27 1.40 -2.31 -7.38
C ASP A 27 2.71 -3.11 -7.40
N GLY A 28 3.83 -2.50 -6.97
CA GLY A 28 5.15 -3.12 -6.99
C GLY A 28 5.36 -4.22 -5.95
N LEU A 29 4.87 -4.02 -4.72
CA LEU A 29 5.06 -4.98 -3.63
C LEU A 29 3.82 -5.83 -3.35
N ILE A 30 2.69 -5.20 -3.01
CA ILE A 30 1.51 -5.92 -2.53
C ILE A 30 0.90 -6.77 -3.64
N SER A 31 0.64 -6.18 -4.82
CA SER A 31 0.07 -6.95 -5.95
C SER A 31 1.01 -8.06 -6.41
N PHE A 32 2.32 -7.82 -6.43
CA PHE A 32 3.31 -8.85 -6.74
C PHE A 32 3.24 -10.02 -5.76
N VAL A 33 3.32 -9.76 -4.46
CA VAL A 33 3.28 -10.82 -3.43
C VAL A 33 1.94 -11.56 -3.44
N LYS A 34 0.82 -10.85 -3.61
CA LYS A 34 -0.51 -11.49 -3.79
C LYS A 34 -0.54 -12.41 -4.98
N GLY A 35 0.08 -12.02 -6.10
CA GLY A 35 0.21 -12.87 -7.28
C GLY A 35 1.03 -14.15 -7.05
N LEU A 36 1.93 -14.16 -6.07
CA LEU A 36 2.72 -15.33 -5.71
C LEU A 36 1.98 -16.31 -4.80
N VAL A 37 1.02 -15.86 -3.98
CA VAL A 37 0.31 -16.74 -3.02
C VAL A 37 -0.30 -17.98 -3.69
N PRO A 38 -1.02 -17.89 -4.83
CA PRO A 38 -1.55 -19.08 -5.50
C PRO A 38 -0.48 -20.07 -5.96
N THR A 39 0.75 -19.60 -6.25
CA THR A 39 1.86 -20.47 -6.68
C THR A 39 2.38 -21.36 -5.54
N THR A 40 2.06 -21.00 -4.30
CA THR A 40 2.38 -21.79 -3.12
C THR A 40 1.39 -22.93 -2.88
N ALA A 41 0.32 -23.05 -3.68
CA ALA A 41 -0.63 -24.15 -3.53
C ALA A 41 0.05 -25.53 -3.62
N VAL A 42 0.04 -26.27 -2.52
CA VAL A 42 0.53 -27.64 -2.46
C VAL A 42 -0.65 -28.58 -2.70
N GLY A 43 -0.68 -29.27 -3.84
CA GLY A 43 -1.75 -30.23 -4.14
C GLY A 43 -1.76 -31.43 -3.18
N GLY A 44 -2.83 -32.24 -3.19
CA GLY A 44 -3.08 -33.32 -2.23
C GLY A 44 -2.01 -34.42 -2.12
N LEU A 45 -1.05 -34.49 -3.05
CA LEU A 45 0.12 -35.38 -2.99
C LEU A 45 1.42 -34.70 -2.54
N GLY A 46 1.46 -33.36 -2.47
CA GLY A 46 2.69 -32.60 -2.24
C GLY A 46 3.27 -32.73 -0.83
N PHE A 47 2.44 -33.06 0.16
CA PHE A 47 2.89 -33.48 1.51
C PHE A 47 2.90 -35.01 1.70
N GLY A 48 2.49 -35.79 0.69
CA GLY A 48 2.13 -37.21 0.84
C GLY A 48 0.87 -37.41 1.71
N VAL A 49 0.32 -38.63 1.76
CA VAL A 49 -0.94 -38.90 2.49
C VAL A 49 -0.83 -38.59 3.99
N LEU A 50 0.28 -39.01 4.62
CA LEU A 50 0.52 -38.79 6.05
C LEU A 50 0.85 -37.33 6.37
N GLY A 51 1.68 -36.68 5.54
CA GLY A 51 1.98 -35.26 5.71
C GLY A 51 0.77 -34.38 5.43
N GLY A 52 -0.10 -34.75 4.49
CA GLY A 52 -1.35 -34.06 4.20
C GLY A 52 -2.33 -34.09 5.38
N MET A 53 -2.44 -35.22 6.09
CA MET A 53 -3.28 -35.32 7.30
C MET A 53 -2.76 -34.48 8.47
N ILE A 54 -1.43 -34.28 8.58
CA ILE A 54 -0.82 -33.57 9.71
C ILE A 54 -0.63 -32.08 9.41
N LEU A 55 -0.15 -31.75 8.21
CA LEU A 55 0.31 -30.40 7.84
C LEU A 55 -0.64 -29.69 6.88
N GLY A 56 -1.49 -30.41 6.14
CA GLY A 56 -2.33 -29.84 5.09
C GLY A 56 -3.26 -28.73 5.60
N GLY A 57 -3.99 -29.00 6.67
CA GLY A 57 -4.90 -28.00 7.26
C GLY A 57 -4.18 -26.78 7.86
N ALA A 58 -3.02 -26.98 8.49
CA ALA A 58 -2.21 -25.87 8.99
C ALA A 58 -1.64 -25.02 7.84
N TYR A 59 -1.23 -25.66 6.76
CA TYR A 59 -0.72 -25.01 5.57
C TYR A 59 -1.80 -24.17 4.87
N GLU A 60 -2.98 -24.74 4.64
CA GLU A 60 -4.14 -24.02 4.09
C GLU A 60 -4.52 -22.82 4.98
N GLY A 61 -4.50 -22.99 6.31
CA GLY A 61 -4.74 -21.90 7.25
C GLY A 61 -3.72 -20.77 7.16
N ILE A 62 -2.44 -21.10 6.93
CA ILE A 62 -1.38 -20.10 6.69
C ILE A 62 -1.62 -19.37 5.37
N GLN A 63 -2.01 -20.08 4.31
CA GLN A 63 -2.34 -19.46 3.01
C GLN A 63 -3.51 -18.49 3.12
N GLN A 64 -4.62 -18.91 3.73
CA GLN A 64 -5.79 -18.03 3.95
C GLN A 64 -5.41 -16.80 4.78
N ARG A 65 -4.59 -16.98 5.83
CA ARG A 65 -4.12 -15.86 6.65
C ARG A 65 -3.21 -14.91 5.87
N ALA A 66 -2.35 -15.44 4.98
CA ALA A 66 -1.53 -14.62 4.12
C ALA A 66 -2.39 -13.80 3.13
N GLU A 67 -3.40 -14.41 2.52
CA GLU A 67 -4.35 -13.70 1.64
C GLU A 67 -5.08 -12.58 2.38
N GLN A 68 -5.57 -12.86 3.60
CA GLN A 68 -6.24 -11.86 4.43
C GLN A 68 -5.32 -10.68 4.75
N LEU A 69 -4.11 -10.95 5.26
CA LEU A 69 -3.16 -9.89 5.63
C LEU A 69 -2.75 -9.03 4.43
N LEU A 70 -2.56 -9.64 3.26
CA LEU A 70 -2.24 -8.90 2.04
C LEU A 70 -3.43 -8.06 1.54
N GLY A 71 -4.66 -8.56 1.70
CA GLY A 71 -5.88 -7.78 1.43
C GLY A 71 -6.02 -6.57 2.37
N GLU A 72 -5.78 -6.76 3.66
CA GLU A 72 -5.78 -5.67 4.65
C GLU A 72 -4.69 -4.63 4.34
N ALA A 73 -3.49 -5.08 3.94
CA ALA A 73 -2.41 -4.20 3.53
C ALA A 73 -2.77 -3.38 2.28
N GLU A 74 -3.35 -4.01 1.25
CA GLU A 74 -3.81 -3.31 0.05
C GLU A 74 -4.85 -2.23 0.40
N GLY A 75 -5.86 -2.59 1.21
CA GLY A 75 -6.89 -1.65 1.65
C GLY A 75 -6.34 -0.48 2.48
N ALA A 76 -5.32 -0.72 3.31
CA ALA A 76 -4.65 0.35 4.05
C ALA A 76 -3.93 1.33 3.12
N VAL A 77 -3.22 0.83 2.11
CA VAL A 77 -2.53 1.69 1.12
C VAL A 77 -3.54 2.48 0.28
N ASP A 78 -4.63 1.86 -0.16
CA ASP A 78 -5.70 2.55 -0.90
C ASP A 78 -6.33 3.69 -0.07
N SER A 79 -6.54 3.45 1.23
CA SER A 79 -7.01 4.47 2.16
C SER A 79 -6.03 5.64 2.28
N TRP A 80 -4.72 5.36 2.41
CA TRP A 80 -3.70 6.42 2.46
C TRP A 80 -3.63 7.22 1.16
N VAL A 81 -3.65 6.56 0.01
CA VAL A 81 -3.68 7.21 -1.31
C VAL A 81 -4.90 8.13 -1.41
N HIS A 82 -6.08 7.66 -0.99
CA HIS A 82 -7.29 8.47 -0.98
C HIS A 82 -7.16 9.71 -0.06
N SER A 83 -6.73 9.51 1.18
CA SER A 83 -6.54 10.59 2.15
C SER A 83 -5.52 11.62 1.66
N LEU A 84 -4.40 11.18 1.09
CA LEU A 84 -3.40 12.08 0.50
C LEU A 84 -3.98 12.86 -0.67
N GLY A 85 -4.83 12.26 -1.50
CA GLY A 85 -5.55 12.97 -2.56
C GLY A 85 -6.47 14.08 -2.02
N VAL A 86 -7.16 13.84 -0.89
CA VAL A 86 -7.95 14.88 -0.20
C VAL A 86 -7.03 16.00 0.31
N CYS A 87 -5.95 15.65 1.00
CA CYS A 87 -4.98 16.62 1.51
C CYS A 87 -4.36 17.46 0.38
N GLN A 88 -3.98 16.83 -0.73
CA GLN A 88 -3.40 17.48 -1.89
C GLN A 88 -4.32 18.54 -2.48
N ARG A 89 -5.61 18.23 -2.65
CA ARG A 89 -6.62 19.19 -3.15
C ARG A 89 -6.80 20.37 -2.19
N ASN A 90 -6.90 20.10 -0.89
CA ASN A 90 -7.05 21.17 0.10
C ASN A 90 -5.80 22.06 0.15
N TRP A 91 -4.61 21.47 0.10
CA TRP A 91 -3.36 22.20 0.08
C TRP A 91 -3.21 23.04 -1.19
N ARG A 92 -3.64 22.51 -2.33
CA ARG A 92 -3.64 23.24 -3.60
C ARG A 92 -4.55 24.47 -3.54
N ALA A 93 -5.75 24.33 -2.98
CA ALA A 93 -6.65 25.46 -2.81
C ALA A 93 -6.05 26.54 -1.89
N ALA A 94 -5.35 26.14 -0.83
CA ALA A 94 -4.63 27.07 0.05
C ALA A 94 -3.46 27.76 -0.66
N GLU A 95 -2.68 27.02 -1.45
CA GLU A 95 -1.60 27.57 -2.29
C GLU A 95 -2.16 28.60 -3.27
N ASP A 96 -3.24 28.28 -3.99
CA ASP A 96 -3.85 29.18 -4.96
C ASP A 96 -4.47 30.43 -4.31
N ALA A 97 -5.02 30.32 -3.10
CA ALA A 97 -5.55 31.45 -2.33
C ALA A 97 -4.45 32.35 -1.71
N GLY A 98 -3.27 31.79 -1.42
CA GLY A 98 -2.12 32.53 -0.90
C GLY A 98 -1.35 33.33 -1.96
N ILE A 99 -1.63 33.12 -3.26
CA ILE A 99 -0.99 33.88 -4.35
C ILE A 99 -1.67 35.26 -4.46
N VAL A 100 -1.02 36.28 -3.90
CA VAL A 100 -1.40 37.69 -4.12
C VAL A 100 -1.20 38.03 -5.60
N ARG A 101 -2.29 38.09 -6.37
CA ARG A 101 -2.27 38.66 -7.73
C ARG A 101 -2.23 40.18 -7.62
N TYR A 102 -1.07 40.79 -7.83
CA TYR A 102 -1.00 42.22 -8.14
C TYR A 102 -1.71 42.44 -9.48
N LYS A 103 -2.83 43.16 -9.47
CA LYS A 103 -3.43 43.68 -10.71
C LYS A 103 -2.49 44.78 -11.22
N ALA A 104 -2.00 44.59 -12.45
CA ALA A 104 -1.33 45.65 -13.21
C ALA A 104 -2.34 46.75 -13.57
#